data_AF-A0A1E4SBR7-F1
#
_entry.id   AF-A0A1E4SBR7-F1
#
_cell.length_a   1.000
_cell.length_b   1.000
_cell.length_c   1.000
_cell.angle_alpha   90.00
_cell.angle_beta   90.00
_cell.angle_gamma   90.00
#
_symmetry.space_group_name_H-M   'P 1'
#
loop_
_entity.id
_entity.type
_entity.pdbx_description
1 polymer ?
#
loop_
_entity_poly.entity_id
_entity_poly.type
_entity_poly.pdbx_seq_one_letter_code
_entity_poly.pdbx_strand_id
1 'polypeptide(L)'
;MPAYKSSEYVNESDSEVEDVEFQAPKHFSKISSGSNLDFSDEKEIWLIKAPKGFPIKNLKSLPVSFTATSISNGPETFKAEHNNKKGTYQINEELLSAQSENRKNAVFVRGKKTFKVLKGEVSRFYNIRETILIPEIDIDKVVQPRKDVKKIKNLRMRHFPTGY
;
A
#
# COMPACT_ATOMS: atom_id res chain seq x y z
N MET A 1 -39.70 37.03 36.70
CA MET A 1 -39.32 36.19 35.55
C MET A 1 -39.89 34.80 35.83
N PRO A 2 -40.84 34.31 35.02
CA PRO A 2 -41.68 33.17 35.39
C PRO A 2 -40.92 31.84 35.25
N ALA A 3 -41.24 30.91 36.16
CA ALA A 3 -40.74 29.55 36.16
C ALA A 3 -41.47 28.72 35.09
N TYR A 4 -40.74 28.16 34.13
CA TYR A 4 -41.27 27.19 33.19
C TYR A 4 -41.44 25.85 33.90
N LYS A 5 -42.69 25.39 34.02
CA LYS A 5 -43.07 24.02 34.39
C LYS A 5 -43.49 23.27 33.13
N SER A 6 -42.65 22.35 32.67
CA SER A 6 -43.08 21.14 31.97
C SER A 6 -41.89 20.16 31.90
N SER A 7 -41.88 19.18 32.78
CA SER A 7 -40.98 18.01 32.75
C SER A 7 -41.77 16.76 32.35
N GLU A 8 -42.57 16.89 31.29
CA GLU A 8 -43.47 15.85 30.84
C GLU A 8 -43.04 15.44 29.43
N TYR A 9 -42.33 14.31 29.36
CA TYR A 9 -42.15 13.59 28.11
C TYR A 9 -43.49 12.93 27.79
N VAL A 10 -44.21 13.48 26.80
CA VAL A 10 -45.34 12.79 26.19
C VAL A 10 -44.79 11.60 25.41
N ASN A 11 -44.94 10.42 26.01
CA ASN A 11 -44.64 9.14 25.40
C ASN A 11 -45.90 8.65 24.68
N GLU A 12 -46.26 9.31 23.59
CA GLU A 12 -47.25 8.78 22.63
C GLU A 12 -46.50 7.95 21.59
N SER A 13 -46.35 6.66 21.87
CA SER A 13 -46.53 5.57 20.91
C SER A 13 -46.01 4.29 21.55
N ASP A 14 -46.94 3.44 21.97
CA ASP A 14 -46.74 2.05 22.33
C ASP A 14 -46.37 1.26 21.06
N SER A 15 -45.20 1.57 20.49
CA SER A 15 -44.57 0.74 19.47
C SER A 15 -43.90 -0.39 20.24
N GLU A 16 -44.51 -1.58 20.23
CA GLU A 16 -43.79 -2.82 20.44
C GLU A 16 -42.52 -2.74 19.59
N VAL A 17 -41.39 -2.49 20.24
CA VAL A 17 -40.08 -2.50 19.59
C VAL A 17 -39.80 -3.98 19.39
N GLU A 18 -40.27 -4.53 18.28
CA GLU A 18 -39.79 -5.83 17.84
C GLU A 18 -38.27 -5.73 17.81
N ASP A 19 -37.60 -6.55 18.60
CA ASP A 19 -36.14 -6.69 18.59
C ASP A 19 -35.75 -7.19 17.19
N VAL A 20 -35.55 -6.27 16.25
CA VAL A 20 -35.06 -6.57 14.91
C VAL A 20 -33.61 -7.02 15.05
N GLU A 21 -33.43 -8.31 15.30
CA GLU A 21 -32.10 -8.92 15.34
C GLU A 21 -31.40 -8.71 14.00
N PHE A 22 -30.14 -8.29 14.06
CA PHE A 22 -29.35 -8.06 12.87
C PHE A 22 -29.23 -9.33 12.01
N GLN A 23 -29.70 -9.27 10.78
CA GLN A 23 -29.51 -10.32 9.78
C GLN A 23 -28.45 -9.92 8.77
N ALA A 24 -27.39 -10.72 8.66
CA ALA A 24 -26.34 -10.50 7.69
C ALA A 24 -26.84 -10.76 6.25
N PRO A 25 -26.25 -10.11 5.23
CA PRO A 25 -26.58 -10.38 3.83
C PRO A 25 -26.37 -11.85 3.44
N LYS A 26 -27.05 -12.29 2.37
CA LYS A 26 -26.91 -13.64 1.83
C LYS A 26 -25.44 -13.96 1.53
N HIS A 27 -25.00 -15.17 1.91
CA HIS A 27 -23.62 -15.67 1.82
C HIS A 27 -22.58 -15.11 2.81
N PHE A 28 -22.99 -14.28 3.78
CA PHE A 28 -22.11 -13.90 4.90
C PHE A 28 -22.33 -14.84 6.09
N SER A 29 -21.24 -15.34 6.67
CA SER A 29 -21.26 -16.19 7.86
C SER A 29 -20.48 -15.57 8.99
N LYS A 30 -20.93 -15.82 10.23
CA LYS A 30 -20.25 -15.33 11.43
C LYS A 30 -18.95 -16.10 11.63
N ILE A 31 -17.82 -15.41 11.54
CA ILE A 31 -16.50 -15.97 11.83
C ILE A 31 -16.32 -16.01 13.36
N SER A 32 -16.19 -17.22 13.91
CA SER A 32 -15.92 -17.44 15.34
C SER A 32 -14.44 -17.72 15.62
N SER A 33 -13.60 -17.80 14.60
CA SER A 33 -12.18 -18.11 14.70
C SER A 33 -11.33 -16.84 14.80
N GLY A 34 -10.50 -16.80 15.83
CA GLY A 34 -9.51 -15.76 16.07
C GLY A 34 -8.60 -16.22 17.20
N SER A 35 -7.29 -16.02 17.06
CA SER A 35 -6.35 -16.26 18.14
C SER A 35 -6.58 -15.23 19.25
N ASN A 36 -6.46 -15.66 20.51
CA ASN A 36 -6.35 -14.72 21.62
C ASN A 36 -4.96 -14.08 21.52
N LEU A 37 -4.93 -12.77 21.30
CA LEU A 37 -3.70 -11.98 21.32
C LEU A 37 -3.65 -11.23 22.64
N ASP A 38 -2.57 -11.42 23.39
CA ASP A 38 -2.31 -10.72 24.62
C ASP A 38 -1.35 -9.55 24.35
N PHE A 39 -1.87 -8.34 24.50
CA PHE A 39 -1.14 -7.10 24.28
C PHE A 39 -0.69 -6.56 25.64
N SER A 40 0.62 -6.52 25.84
CA SER A 40 1.26 -5.80 26.95
C SER A 40 1.51 -4.36 26.52
N ASP A 41 1.48 -3.42 27.45
CA ASP A 41 1.71 -1.98 27.20
C ASP A 41 3.12 -1.68 26.64
N GLU A 42 4.06 -2.63 26.77
CA GLU A 42 5.43 -2.51 26.27
C GLU A 42 5.59 -2.89 24.78
N LYS A 43 4.51 -3.29 24.09
CA LYS A 43 4.56 -3.74 22.69
C LYS A 43 4.04 -2.68 21.73
N GLU A 44 4.72 -2.53 20.59
CA GLU A 44 4.26 -1.68 19.49
C GLU A 44 3.29 -2.42 18.56
N ILE A 45 2.35 -1.67 17.97
CA ILE A 45 1.41 -2.19 16.98
C ILE A 45 1.77 -1.60 15.63
N TRP A 46 2.08 -2.44 14.65
CA TRP A 46 2.41 -1.99 13.29
C TRP A 46 1.31 -2.38 12.30
N LEU A 47 1.00 -1.46 11.39
CA LEU A 47 0.15 -1.73 10.24
C LEU A 47 1.00 -1.79 8.98
N ILE A 48 1.03 -2.96 8.35
CA ILE A 48 1.84 -3.20 7.15
C ILE A 48 0.93 -3.44 5.95
N LYS A 49 0.96 -2.53 4.98
CA LYS A 49 0.30 -2.67 3.69
C LYS A 49 1.22 -3.44 2.74
N ALA A 50 0.73 -4.54 2.18
CA ALA A 50 1.49 -5.39 1.26
C ALA A 50 0.64 -5.78 0.02
N PRO A 51 1.27 -6.07 -1.13
CA PRO A 51 0.57 -6.53 -2.32
C PRO A 51 -0.08 -7.90 -2.10
N LYS A 52 -1.15 -8.17 -2.85
CA LYS A 52 -1.82 -9.48 -2.81
C LYS A 52 -0.84 -10.57 -3.24
N GLY A 53 -0.72 -11.61 -2.42
CA GLY A 53 0.22 -12.71 -2.67
C GLY A 53 1.65 -12.42 -2.23
N PHE A 54 1.90 -11.37 -1.43
CA PHE A 54 3.20 -11.19 -0.78
C PHE A 54 3.54 -12.41 0.11
N PRO A 55 4.77 -12.96 0.03
CA PRO A 55 5.14 -14.22 0.68
C PRO A 55 5.40 -14.08 2.20
N ILE A 56 4.37 -13.76 2.98
CA ILE A 56 4.49 -13.57 4.45
C ILE A 56 5.00 -14.85 5.15
N LYS A 57 4.52 -16.03 4.73
CA LYS A 57 4.82 -17.31 5.39
C LYS A 57 6.28 -17.75 5.25
N ASN A 58 6.95 -17.36 4.17
CA ASN A 58 8.32 -17.80 3.86
C ASN A 58 9.36 -16.76 4.27
N LEU A 59 8.94 -15.61 4.79
CA LEU A 59 9.82 -14.50 5.12
C LEU A 59 10.47 -14.74 6.48
N LYS A 60 11.81 -14.75 6.53
CA LYS A 60 12.58 -14.89 7.78
C LYS A 60 12.78 -13.56 8.51
N SER A 61 12.99 -12.49 7.76
CA SER A 61 13.26 -11.16 8.29
C SER A 61 12.59 -10.11 7.42
N LEU A 62 12.17 -9.01 8.05
CA LEU A 62 11.62 -7.84 7.38
C LEU A 62 12.61 -6.68 7.53
N PRO A 63 13.26 -6.20 6.45
CA PRO A 63 14.19 -5.09 6.53
C PRO A 63 13.42 -3.78 6.68
N VAL A 64 13.18 -3.36 7.92
CA VAL A 64 12.51 -2.08 8.24
C VAL A 64 13.54 -1.03 8.62
N SER A 65 13.35 0.20 8.14
CA SER A 65 14.09 1.37 8.63
C SER A 65 13.24 2.09 9.66
N PHE A 66 13.84 2.48 10.79
CA PHE A 66 13.18 3.27 11.84
C PHE A 66 13.43 4.78 11.70
N THR A 67 14.19 5.17 10.67
CA THR A 67 14.52 6.57 10.36
C THR A 67 13.83 7.00 9.06
N ALA A 68 13.07 8.08 9.15
CA ALA A 68 12.41 8.75 8.02
C ALA A 68 13.39 9.29 6.95
N THR A 69 14.70 9.25 7.22
CA THR A 69 15.73 10.06 6.58
C THR A 69 16.72 9.29 5.70
N SER A 70 16.39 8.11 5.20
CA SER A 70 17.13 7.52 4.08
C SER A 70 16.74 8.17 2.73
N ILE A 71 16.84 9.50 2.66
CA ILE A 71 16.45 10.35 1.51
C ILE A 71 17.70 10.83 0.78
N SER A 72 18.55 9.90 0.37
CA SER A 72 19.45 10.17 -0.77
C SER A 72 19.38 9.06 -1.82
N ASN A 73 19.18 7.80 -1.41
CA ASN A 73 19.10 6.64 -2.31
C ASN A 73 17.80 5.80 -2.18
N GLY A 74 16.82 6.24 -1.38
CA GLY A 74 15.63 5.45 -1.06
C GLY A 74 15.93 4.25 -0.14
N PRO A 75 14.92 3.65 0.50
CA PRO A 75 15.12 2.45 1.32
C PRO A 75 15.59 1.27 0.45
N GLU A 76 16.49 0.46 1.00
CA GLU A 76 17.08 -0.68 0.29
C GLU A 76 16.01 -1.66 -0.21
N THR A 77 16.17 -2.10 -1.46
CA THR A 77 15.32 -3.15 -2.01
C THR A 77 15.76 -4.52 -1.51
N PHE A 78 14.80 -5.40 -1.21
CA PHE A 78 15.05 -6.78 -0.84
C PHE A 78 14.34 -7.75 -1.78
N LYS A 79 14.89 -8.96 -1.92
CA LYS A 79 14.33 -10.00 -2.77
C LYS A 79 13.47 -10.93 -1.92
N ALA A 80 12.26 -11.21 -2.38
CA ALA A 80 11.39 -12.21 -1.77
C ALA A 80 10.82 -13.14 -2.85
N GLU A 81 10.72 -14.42 -2.52
CA GLU A 81 10.26 -15.45 -3.44
C GLU A 81 8.87 -15.96 -3.05
N HIS A 82 7.97 -15.96 -4.02
CA HIS A 82 6.62 -16.52 -3.87
C HIS A 82 6.29 -17.39 -5.08
N ASN A 83 5.89 -18.65 -4.85
CA ASN A 83 5.46 -19.58 -5.90
C ASN A 83 6.41 -19.63 -7.12
N ASN A 84 7.71 -19.83 -6.87
CA ASN A 84 8.78 -19.87 -7.87
C ASN A 84 8.99 -18.58 -8.69
N LYS A 85 8.40 -17.45 -8.25
CA LYS A 85 8.65 -16.13 -8.81
C LYS A 85 9.43 -15.28 -7.81
N LYS A 86 10.57 -14.75 -8.26
CA LYS A 86 11.41 -13.83 -7.49
C LYS A 86 10.94 -12.41 -7.78
N GLY A 87 10.42 -11.75 -6.76
CA GLY A 87 10.06 -10.33 -6.81
C GLY A 87 11.10 -9.50 -6.07
N THR A 88 11.28 -8.26 -6.51
CA THR A 88 12.06 -7.26 -5.78
C THR A 88 11.07 -6.31 -5.11
N TYR A 89 11.25 -6.07 -3.81
CA TYR A 89 10.33 -5.29 -3.00
C TYR A 89 11.09 -4.19 -2.26
N GLN A 90 10.36 -3.13 -1.92
CA GLN A 90 10.83 -2.01 -1.13
C GLN A 90 9.84 -1.75 0.01
N ILE A 91 10.35 -1.39 1.19
CA ILE A 91 9.54 -1.07 2.36
C ILE A 91 9.75 0.39 2.72
N ASN A 92 8.66 1.15 2.78
CA ASN A 92 8.68 2.55 3.16
C ASN A 92 7.90 2.70 4.46
N GLU A 93 8.47 3.41 5.44
CA GLU A 93 7.71 3.91 6.58
C GLU A 93 6.89 5.12 6.10
N GLU A 94 5.58 5.05 6.31
CA GLU A 94 4.67 6.15 6.01
C GLU A 94 4.65 7.07 7.22
N LEU A 95 5.41 8.17 7.17
CA LEU A 95 5.31 9.21 8.18
C LEU A 95 3.94 9.85 8.03
N LEU A 96 3.06 9.59 8.99
CA LEU A 96 1.78 10.26 9.08
C LEU A 96 2.04 11.74 9.33
N SER A 97 1.87 12.55 8.29
CA SER A 97 1.84 14.00 8.43
C SER A 97 0.62 14.37 9.28
N ALA A 98 0.88 14.89 10.48
CA ALA A 98 -0.07 15.37 11.48
C ALA A 98 -0.85 14.30 12.25
N GLN A 99 -0.98 14.55 13.56
CA GLN A 99 -1.62 13.76 14.63
C GLN A 99 -3.06 13.24 14.36
N SER A 100 -3.65 13.51 13.19
CA SER A 100 -5.03 13.14 12.86
C SER A 100 -5.18 11.77 12.19
N GLU A 101 -4.20 11.32 11.40
CA GLU A 101 -4.32 10.06 10.64
C GLU A 101 -4.21 8.82 11.53
N ASN A 102 -3.49 8.93 12.66
CA ASN A 102 -3.28 7.81 13.59
C ASN A 102 -4.57 7.30 14.24
N ARG A 103 -5.60 8.15 14.29
CA ARG A 103 -6.91 7.83 14.90
C ARG A 103 -7.92 7.23 13.93
N LYS A 104 -7.59 7.10 12.64
CA LYS A 104 -8.52 6.55 11.64
C LYS A 104 -8.78 5.05 11.84
N ASN A 105 -7.81 4.34 12.40
CA ASN A 105 -7.84 2.88 12.50
C ASN A 105 -8.08 2.46 13.96
N ALA A 106 -9.06 1.58 14.17
CA ALA A 106 -9.29 0.89 15.44
C ALA A 106 -8.93 -0.59 15.29
N VAL A 107 -8.14 -1.12 16.24
CA VAL A 107 -7.75 -2.52 16.25
C VAL A 107 -8.74 -3.32 17.10
N PHE A 108 -9.38 -4.32 16.49
CA PHE A 108 -10.29 -5.22 17.18
C PHE A 108 -9.57 -6.52 17.54
N VAL A 109 -9.61 -6.88 18.81
CA VAL A 109 -9.00 -8.10 19.34
C VAL A 109 -10.11 -9.01 19.87
N ARG A 110 -9.92 -10.32 19.72
CA ARG A 110 -10.88 -11.30 20.22
C ARG A 110 -10.84 -11.33 21.75
N GLY A 111 -11.99 -11.07 22.38
CA GLY A 111 -12.25 -11.40 23.78
C GLY A 111 -12.95 -12.76 23.92
N LYS A 112 -13.39 -13.09 25.14
CA LYS A 112 -14.03 -14.40 25.45
C LYS A 112 -15.24 -14.73 24.56
N LYS A 113 -16.08 -13.74 24.23
CA LYS A 113 -17.32 -13.93 23.44
C LYS A 113 -17.53 -12.89 22.34
N THR A 114 -16.86 -11.75 22.43
CA THR A 114 -17.01 -10.60 21.51
C THR A 114 -15.65 -10.02 21.17
N PHE A 115 -15.58 -9.28 20.06
CA PHE A 115 -14.41 -8.46 19.77
C PHE A 115 -14.43 -7.21 20.65
N LYS A 116 -13.25 -6.83 21.14
CA LYS A 116 -13.05 -5.59 21.92
C LYS A 116 -12.09 -4.71 21.15
N VAL A 117 -12.31 -3.40 21.24
CA VAL A 117 -11.35 -2.42 20.74
C VAL A 117 -10.14 -2.44 21.67
N LEU A 118 -8.96 -2.64 21.09
CA LEU A 118 -7.70 -2.54 21.81
C LEU A 118 -7.44 -1.07 22.16
N LYS A 119 -7.09 -0.82 23.42
CA LYS A 119 -6.68 0.52 23.86
C LYS A 119 -5.25 0.75 23.42
N GLY A 120 -5.06 1.32 22.23
CA GLY A 120 -3.76 1.61 21.66
C GLY A 120 -3.88 2.08 20.23
N GLU A 121 -3.04 3.05 19.84
CA GLU A 121 -2.94 3.50 18.46
C GLU A 121 -1.91 2.65 17.70
N VAL A 122 -2.02 2.61 16.38
CA VAL A 122 -0.99 1.99 15.55
C VAL A 122 0.28 2.84 15.66
N SER A 123 1.36 2.25 16.13
CA SER A 123 2.64 2.93 16.36
C SER A 123 3.32 3.30 15.04
N ARG A 124 3.29 2.41 14.05
CA ARG A 124 4.00 2.59 12.75
C ARG A 124 3.21 2.04 11.58
N PHE A 125 3.37 2.71 10.44
CA PHE A 125 2.75 2.36 9.17
C PHE A 125 3.85 2.04 8.17
N TYR A 126 3.81 0.82 7.61
CA TYR A 126 4.74 0.41 6.57
C TYR A 126 3.99 0.07 5.29
N ASN A 127 4.60 0.42 4.16
CA ASN A 127 4.08 0.16 2.84
C ASN A 127 5.12 -0.62 2.05
N ILE A 128 4.80 -1.89 1.75
CA ILE A 128 5.61 -2.78 0.94
C ILE A 128 5.13 -2.65 -0.51
N ARG A 129 6.07 -2.33 -1.42
CA ARG A 129 5.80 -2.18 -2.85
C ARG A 129 6.71 -3.07 -3.66
N GLU A 130 6.20 -3.65 -4.73
CA GLU A 130 7.03 -4.31 -5.73
C GLU A 130 7.75 -3.25 -6.56
N THR A 131 9.05 -3.45 -6.78
CA THR A 131 9.91 -2.54 -7.52
C THR A 131 10.59 -3.30 -8.64
N ILE A 132 10.74 -2.65 -9.79
CA ILE A 132 11.43 -3.20 -10.95
C ILE A 132 12.62 -2.30 -11.25
N LEU A 133 13.76 -2.91 -11.56
CA LEU A 133 14.94 -2.17 -11.99
C LEU A 133 14.75 -1.72 -13.44
N ILE A 134 14.75 -0.41 -13.65
CA ILE A 134 14.72 0.18 -14.98
C ILE A 134 16.15 0.12 -15.53
N PRO A 135 16.38 -0.49 -16.71
CA PRO A 135 17.72 -0.58 -17.29
C PRO A 135 18.21 0.81 -17.70
N GLU A 136 19.50 1.05 -17.51
CA GLU A 136 20.15 2.27 -17.97
C GLU A 136 20.22 2.32 -19.50
N ILE A 137 20.12 3.52 -20.06
CA ILE A 137 20.26 3.74 -21.49
C ILE A 137 21.75 3.76 -21.83
N ASP A 138 22.16 2.89 -22.74
CA ASP A 138 23.49 2.92 -23.34
C ASP A 138 23.59 4.11 -24.31
N ILE A 139 24.06 5.24 -23.79
CA ILE A 139 24.17 6.51 -24.53
C ILE A 139 25.12 6.36 -25.73
N ASP A 140 26.22 5.62 -25.57
CA ASP A 140 27.23 5.44 -26.61
C ASP A 140 26.67 4.69 -27.82
N LYS A 141 25.77 3.74 -27.58
CA LYS A 141 25.08 3.01 -28.65
C LYS A 141 24.00 3.83 -29.34
N VAL A 142 23.32 4.70 -28.60
CA VAL A 142 22.18 5.49 -29.08
C VAL A 142 22.64 6.74 -29.83
N VAL A 143 23.69 7.40 -29.36
CA VAL A 143 24.26 8.60 -29.98
C VAL A 143 25.16 8.19 -31.14
N GLN A 144 24.54 7.83 -32.26
CA GLN A 144 25.28 7.56 -33.49
C GLN A 144 25.50 8.87 -34.26
N PRO A 145 26.72 9.13 -34.75
CA PRO A 145 26.95 10.28 -35.60
C PRO A 145 26.12 10.16 -36.88
N ARG A 146 25.71 11.31 -37.42
CA ARG A 146 24.99 11.38 -38.68
C ARG A 146 25.82 10.69 -39.77
N LYS A 147 25.22 9.73 -40.47
CA LYS A 147 25.85 9.10 -41.63
C LYS A 147 25.70 10.01 -42.85
N ASP A 148 26.82 10.28 -43.52
CA ASP A 148 26.81 11.02 -44.77
C ASP A 148 26.03 10.30 -45.87
N VAL A 149 25.53 11.08 -46.82
CA VAL A 149 24.80 10.54 -47.97
C VAL A 149 25.73 9.66 -48.80
N LYS A 150 25.29 8.44 -49.12
CA LYS A 150 26.05 7.49 -49.95
C LYS A 150 26.30 8.09 -51.33
N LYS A 151 27.56 8.36 -51.65
CA LYS A 151 27.97 8.75 -53.01
C LYS A 151 27.90 7.51 -53.91
N ILE A 152 27.21 7.64 -55.04
CA ILE A 152 27.18 6.60 -56.07
C ILE A 152 28.56 6.54 -56.72
N LYS A 153 29.19 5.36 -56.68
CA LYS A 153 30.48 5.14 -57.35
C LYS A 153 30.27 5.07 -58.87
N ASN A 154 31.29 5.45 -59.64
CA ASN A 154 31.30 5.38 -61.11
C ASN A 154 30.27 6.28 -61.83
N LEU A 155 29.99 7.46 -61.27
CA LEU A 155 29.33 8.51 -62.04
C LEU A 155 30.26 8.93 -63.18
N ARG A 156 29.85 8.65 -64.42
CA ARG A 156 30.57 9.01 -65.64
C ARG A 156 29.89 10.16 -66.35
N MET A 157 30.64 10.93 -67.14
CA MET A 157 30.07 11.93 -68.03
C MET A 157 29.04 11.26 -68.95
N ARG A 158 27.80 11.75 -68.92
CA ARG A 158 26.70 11.25 -69.75
C ARG A 158 26.36 12.16 -70.91
N HIS A 159 26.80 13.41 -70.86
CA HIS A 159 26.46 14.42 -71.83
C HIS A 159 27.74 14.92 -72.51
N PHE A 160 27.73 14.87 -73.83
CA PHE A 160 28.76 15.43 -74.71
C PHE A 160 28.04 16.36 -75.72
N PRO A 161 28.58 17.55 -76.01
CA PRO A 161 28.00 18.41 -77.03
C PRO A 161 28.12 17.76 -78.41
N THR A 162 27.25 18.16 -79.35
CA THR A 162 27.25 17.62 -80.70
C THR A 162 28.60 17.87 -81.38
N GLY A 163 29.30 16.80 -81.78
CA GLY A 163 30.60 16.86 -82.44
C GLY A 163 31.83 16.51 -81.60
N TYR A 164 31.64 16.02 -80.36
CA TYR A 164 32.67 15.36 -79.54
C TYR A 164 32.52 13.84 -79.54
#